data_AF-A0A9E5GQS4-F1
#
_entry.id   AF-A0A9E5GQS4-F1
#
_cell.length_a   1.000
_cell.length_b   1.000
_cell.length_c   1.000
_cell.angle_alpha   90.00
_cell.angle_beta   90.00
_cell.angle_gamma   90.00
#
_symmetry.space_group_name_H-M   'P 1'
#
loop_
_entity.id
_entity.type
_entity.pdbx_description
1 polymer ?
#
loop_
_entity_poly.entity_id
_entity_poly.type
_entity_poly.pdbx_seq_one_letter_code
_entity_poly.pdbx_strand_id
1 'polypeptide(L)'
;MGNRISQVSQPIMHSGKFDLNSLISSISSTIDAKKLNLTPTLRDKYERFETVYEILQESYYDQEKLDSGVMIQKAVKAFVDAIDDPYTVYMDSEQNSGFQEELKGESDFEGIGAVVTKKDYYIMIEEVIKSSPAYNAGLMALDRIIFIDTGSTKDLTVNQAVAQIRGPK
;
A
#
# COMPACT_ATOMS: atom_id res chain seq x y z
N MET A 1 32.69 -58.23 8.91
CA MET A 1 31.62 -57.28 8.53
C MET A 1 31.30 -56.47 9.77
N GLY A 2 31.86 -55.27 9.90
CA GLY A 2 31.80 -54.47 11.12
C GLY A 2 30.72 -53.39 11.06
N ASN A 3 29.87 -53.33 12.09
CA ASN A 3 28.92 -52.25 12.32
C ASN A 3 29.64 -50.90 12.41
N ARG A 4 29.31 -49.97 11.51
CA ARG A 4 29.62 -48.55 11.72
C ARG A 4 28.44 -47.91 12.43
N ILE A 5 28.58 -47.78 13.75
CA ILE A 5 27.77 -46.90 14.59
C ILE A 5 28.01 -45.48 14.07
N SER A 6 27.02 -44.89 13.39
CA SER A 6 26.99 -43.46 13.13
C SER A 6 26.79 -42.77 14.48
N GLN A 7 27.87 -42.24 15.05
CA GLN A 7 27.76 -41.35 16.21
C GLN A 7 26.91 -40.16 15.80
N VAL A 8 25.71 -40.06 16.37
CA VAL A 8 24.98 -38.80 16.44
C VAL A 8 25.71 -37.99 17.49
N SER A 9 26.52 -37.02 17.05
CA SER A 9 27.07 -36.01 17.96
C SER A 9 25.89 -35.31 18.61
N GLN A 10 25.70 -35.57 19.90
CA GLN A 10 24.71 -34.85 20.69
C GLN A 10 25.09 -33.37 20.73
N PRO A 11 24.10 -32.46 20.65
CA PRO A 11 24.36 -31.03 20.75
C PRO A 11 25.00 -30.70 22.10
N ILE A 12 26.12 -29.99 22.07
CA ILE A 12 26.83 -29.54 23.27
C ILE A 12 25.94 -28.50 23.96
N MET A 13 25.43 -28.85 25.13
CA MET A 13 24.63 -27.97 25.99
C MET A 13 25.52 -26.85 26.54
N HIS A 14 25.47 -25.66 25.93
CA HIS A 14 25.99 -24.44 26.55
C HIS A 14 24.80 -23.65 27.12
N SER A 15 24.69 -23.63 28.44
CA SER A 15 23.81 -22.74 29.23
C SER A 15 22.37 -22.59 28.73
N GLY A 16 21.51 -23.57 28.99
CA GLY A 16 20.05 -23.39 29.20
C GLY A 16 19.20 -22.65 28.14
N LYS A 17 19.74 -22.30 26.97
CA LYS A 17 19.01 -21.65 25.89
C LYS A 17 18.96 -22.61 24.71
N PHE A 18 17.76 -23.08 24.40
CA PHE A 18 17.49 -23.82 23.17
C PHE A 18 17.88 -22.95 21.98
N ASP A 19 18.91 -23.35 21.25
CA ASP A 19 19.30 -22.69 20.01
C ASP A 19 18.37 -23.14 18.88
N LEU A 20 17.34 -22.34 18.66
CA LEU A 20 16.38 -22.55 17.58
C LEU A 20 17.04 -22.49 16.19
N ASN A 21 18.13 -21.73 16.02
CA ASN A 21 18.81 -21.61 14.73
C ASN A 21 19.57 -22.89 14.39
N SER A 22 20.21 -23.51 15.38
CA SER A 22 20.84 -24.83 15.22
C SER A 22 19.81 -25.90 14.83
N LEU A 23 18.63 -25.90 15.48
CA LEU A 23 17.54 -26.81 15.16
C LEU A 23 17.04 -26.62 13.71
N ILE A 24 16.79 -25.37 13.31
CA ILE A 24 16.33 -25.03 11.95
C ILE A 24 17.37 -25.45 10.89
N SER A 25 18.66 -25.26 11.17
CA SER A 25 19.73 -25.68 10.25
C SER A 25 19.77 -27.21 10.06
N SER A 26 19.64 -27.98 11.15
CA SER A 26 19.64 -29.45 11.08
C SER A 26 18.42 -29.98 10.32
N ILE A 27 17.24 -29.40 10.54
CA ILE A 27 16.00 -29.76 9.83
C ILE A 27 16.12 -29.43 8.33
N SER A 28 16.63 -28.24 8.00
CA SER A 28 16.78 -27.80 6.60
C SER A 28 17.79 -28.65 5.82
N SER A 29 18.85 -29.16 6.47
CA SER A 29 19.83 -30.05 5.83
C SER A 29 19.32 -31.47 5.57
N THR A 30 18.24 -31.88 6.27
CA THR A 30 17.68 -33.23 6.20
C THR A 30 16.47 -33.30 5.27
N ILE A 31 15.82 -32.17 4.99
CA ILE A 31 14.65 -32.08 4.11
C ILE A 31 15.08 -31.55 2.74
N ASP A 32 15.05 -32.42 1.74
CA ASP A 32 15.21 -32.04 0.33
C ASP A 32 13.98 -31.22 -0.11
N ALA A 33 14.07 -29.88 0.00
CA ALA A 33 12.98 -28.95 -0.26
C ALA A 33 12.31 -29.13 -1.64
N LYS A 34 13.06 -29.71 -2.60
CA LYS A 34 12.60 -30.04 -3.95
C LYS A 34 11.61 -31.22 -3.99
N LYS A 35 11.65 -32.13 -3.01
CA LYS A 35 10.72 -33.27 -2.89
C LYS A 35 9.41 -32.93 -2.18
N LEU A 36 9.29 -31.75 -1.56
CA LEU A 36 8.12 -31.37 -0.75
C LEU A 36 7.09 -30.50 -1.52
N ASN A 37 7.29 -30.21 -2.81
CA ASN A 37 6.44 -29.27 -3.56
C ASN A 37 6.19 -27.95 -2.78
N LEU A 38 7.24 -27.41 -2.16
CA LEU A 38 7.16 -26.09 -1.54
C LEU A 38 7.01 -25.07 -2.66
N THR A 39 5.80 -24.55 -2.81
CA THR A 39 5.53 -23.34 -3.58
C THR A 39 6.49 -22.23 -3.10
N PRO A 40 6.93 -21.31 -3.98
CA PRO A 40 7.79 -20.20 -3.56
C PRO A 40 7.20 -19.57 -2.32
N THR A 41 7.96 -19.60 -1.23
CA THR A 41 7.46 -19.14 0.05
C THR A 41 7.17 -17.64 -0.04
N LEU A 42 6.27 -17.11 0.81
CA LEU A 42 6.07 -15.65 0.88
C LEU A 42 7.41 -14.91 1.06
N ARG A 43 8.36 -15.54 1.76
CA ARG A 43 9.72 -15.03 1.94
C ARG A 43 10.45 -14.82 0.60
N ASP A 44 10.43 -15.81 -0.28
CA ASP A 44 11.10 -15.73 -1.60
C ASP A 44 10.49 -14.62 -2.49
N LYS A 45 9.22 -14.28 -2.27
CA LYS A 45 8.54 -13.21 -3.01
C LYS A 45 8.91 -11.81 -2.52
N TYR A 46 9.29 -11.67 -1.25
CA TYR A 46 9.60 -10.38 -0.63
C TYR A 46 11.09 -10.14 -0.40
N GLU A 47 11.96 -11.11 -0.67
CA GLU A 47 13.44 -10.97 -0.56
C GLU A 47 13.96 -9.72 -1.28
N ARG A 48 13.37 -9.40 -2.45
CA ARG A 48 13.72 -8.19 -3.21
C ARG A 48 13.48 -6.89 -2.44
N PHE A 49 12.47 -6.81 -1.57
CA PHE A 49 12.22 -5.61 -0.79
C PHE A 49 13.29 -5.39 0.27
N GLU A 50 13.68 -6.46 0.97
CA GLU A 50 14.73 -6.43 2.00
C GLU A 50 16.06 -6.00 1.38
N THR A 51 16.48 -6.65 0.28
CA THR A 51 17.72 -6.30 -0.42
C THR A 51 17.74 -4.86 -0.93
N VAL A 52 16.63 -4.36 -1.49
CA VAL A 52 16.57 -2.96 -1.96
C VAL A 52 16.67 -1.99 -0.79
N TYR A 53 16.01 -2.29 0.32
CA TYR A 53 16.09 -1.44 1.52
C TYR A 53 17.50 -1.43 2.12
N GLU A 54 18.17 -2.58 2.20
CA GLU A 54 19.57 -2.69 2.63
C GLU A 54 20.51 -1.86 1.75
N ILE A 55 20.39 -1.99 0.42
CA ILE A 55 21.19 -1.18 -0.52
C ILE A 55 20.97 0.32 -0.30
N LEU A 56 19.73 0.75 -0.06
CA LEU A 56 19.43 2.15 0.23
C LEU A 56 20.09 2.58 1.54
N GLN A 57 19.99 1.78 2.60
CA GLN A 57 20.65 2.09 3.87
C GLN A 57 22.18 2.17 3.75
N GLU A 58 22.80 1.31 2.95
CA GLU A 58 24.26 1.31 2.79
C GLU A 58 24.77 2.42 1.87
N SER A 59 24.04 2.73 0.79
CA SER A 59 24.59 3.48 -0.35
C SER A 59 23.87 4.81 -0.64
N TYR A 60 22.70 5.07 -0.07
CA TYR A 60 21.99 6.32 -0.33
C TYR A 60 22.61 7.48 0.44
N TYR A 61 22.87 8.60 -0.24
CA TYR A 61 23.65 9.70 0.32
C TYR A 61 22.92 10.49 1.42
N ASP A 62 21.58 10.43 1.46
CA ASP A 62 20.73 11.19 2.38
C ASP A 62 19.91 10.24 3.24
N GLN A 63 20.56 9.75 4.30
CA GLN A 63 19.99 8.75 5.22
C GLN A 63 18.76 9.28 5.98
N GLU A 64 18.61 10.59 6.13
CA GLU A 64 17.44 11.20 6.80
C GLU A 64 16.14 11.00 6.01
N LYS A 65 16.24 10.73 4.71
CA LYS A 65 15.08 10.39 3.86
C LYS A 65 14.66 8.93 3.94
N LEU A 66 15.44 8.06 4.58
CA LEU A 66 15.14 6.62 4.71
C LEU A 66 14.30 6.35 5.97
N ASP A 67 13.08 6.89 5.99
CA ASP A 67 12.11 6.56 7.03
C ASP A 67 11.42 5.22 6.71
N SER A 68 11.76 4.19 7.47
CA SER A 68 11.22 2.84 7.28
C SER A 68 9.69 2.79 7.40
N GLY A 69 9.10 3.59 8.29
CA GLY A 69 7.66 3.66 8.48
C GLY A 69 6.96 4.22 7.24
N VAL A 70 7.44 5.36 6.73
CA VAL A 70 6.91 6.00 5.52
C VAL A 70 7.12 5.10 4.30
N MET A 71 8.28 4.44 4.18
CA MET A 71 8.58 3.54 3.06
C MET A 71 7.66 2.31 3.05
N ILE A 72 7.46 1.68 4.20
CA ILE A 72 6.52 0.54 4.34
C ILE A 72 5.10 0.98 4.02
N GLN A 73 4.66 2.12 4.54
CA GLN A 73 3.32 2.66 4.26
C GLN A 73 3.10 2.85 2.75
N LYS A 74 4.07 3.46 2.06
CA LYS A 74 4.01 3.66 0.59
C LYS A 74 4.05 2.33 -0.17
N ALA A 75 4.81 1.34 0.30
CA ALA A 75 4.85 0.01 -0.31
C ALA A 75 3.51 -0.72 -0.17
N VAL A 76 2.88 -0.65 1.01
CA VAL A 76 1.53 -1.19 1.23
C VAL A 76 0.52 -0.52 0.31
N LYS A 77 0.58 0.81 0.17
CA LYS A 77 -0.26 1.54 -0.78
C LYS A 77 -0.05 1.01 -2.21
N ALA A 78 1.19 0.82 -2.64
CA ALA A 78 1.50 0.32 -3.98
C ALA A 78 0.97 -1.12 -4.20
N PHE A 79 0.97 -1.98 -3.18
CA PHE A 79 0.36 -3.31 -3.29
C PHE A 79 -1.15 -3.25 -3.52
N VAL A 80 -1.83 -2.33 -2.83
CA VAL A 80 -3.28 -2.15 -2.99
C VAL A 80 -3.59 -1.52 -4.35
N ASP A 81 -2.82 -0.51 -4.76
CA ASP A 81 -2.98 0.13 -6.07
C ASP A 81 -2.77 -0.86 -7.23
N ALA A 82 -1.88 -1.86 -7.07
CA ALA A 82 -1.60 -2.89 -8.07
C ALA A 82 -2.78 -3.85 -8.36
N ILE A 83 -3.87 -3.78 -7.59
CA ILE A 83 -5.11 -4.53 -7.85
C ILE A 83 -5.87 -3.94 -9.06
N ASP A 84 -5.57 -2.69 -9.44
CA ASP A 84 -6.24 -1.95 -10.53
C ASP A 84 -7.78 -1.92 -10.38
N ASP A 85 -8.29 -2.00 -9.15
CA ASP A 85 -9.71 -1.83 -8.83
C ASP A 85 -9.97 -0.40 -8.31
N PRO A 86 -10.76 0.44 -9.02
CA PRO A 86 -11.01 1.82 -8.63
C PRO A 86 -11.72 1.97 -7.27
N TYR A 87 -12.34 0.91 -6.75
CA TYR A 87 -13.03 0.91 -5.45
C TYR A 87 -12.17 0.39 -4.30
N THR A 88 -10.97 -0.13 -4.58
CA THR A 88 -10.04 -0.67 -3.60
C THR A 88 -8.90 0.33 -3.37
N VAL A 89 -8.92 1.01 -2.22
CA VAL A 89 -7.93 2.04 -1.88
C VAL A 89 -7.36 1.82 -0.48
N TYR A 90 -6.05 2.03 -0.34
CA TYR A 90 -5.40 2.09 0.97
C TYR A 90 -5.52 3.52 1.52
N MET A 91 -5.96 3.64 2.76
CA MET A 91 -6.03 4.90 3.50
C MET A 91 -5.05 4.85 4.68
N ASP A 92 -4.21 5.88 4.80
CA ASP A 92 -3.43 6.09 6.02
C ASP A 92 -4.30 6.58 7.18
N SER A 93 -3.70 6.76 8.37
CA SER A 93 -4.44 7.15 9.57
C SER A 93 -5.11 8.52 9.44
N GLU A 94 -4.49 9.48 8.75
CA GLU A 94 -5.04 10.82 8.58
C GLU A 94 -6.22 10.78 7.61
N GLN A 95 -6.03 10.11 6.48
CA GLN A 95 -7.07 9.89 5.46
C GLN A 95 -8.28 9.14 6.02
N ASN A 96 -8.04 8.08 6.80
CA ASN A 96 -9.11 7.32 7.42
C ASN A 96 -9.87 8.16 8.44
N SER A 97 -9.18 8.95 9.28
CA SER A 97 -9.86 9.84 10.24
C SER A 97 -10.76 10.86 9.54
N GLY A 98 -10.24 11.56 8.51
CA GLY A 98 -11.04 12.50 7.73
C GLY A 98 -12.23 11.83 7.03
N PHE A 99 -12.05 10.62 6.51
CA PHE A 99 -13.15 9.84 5.94
C PHE A 99 -14.22 9.48 6.99
N GLN A 100 -13.81 9.11 8.21
CA GLN A 100 -14.76 8.83 9.30
C GLN A 100 -15.53 10.08 9.74
N GLU A 101 -14.88 11.24 9.80
CA GLU A 101 -15.54 12.52 10.10
C GLU A 101 -16.57 12.88 9.02
N GLU A 102 -16.23 12.64 7.75
CA GLU A 102 -17.16 12.81 6.63
C GLU A 102 -18.39 11.90 6.75
N LEU A 103 -18.20 10.61 7.07
CA LEU A 103 -19.31 9.67 7.27
C LEU A 103 -20.23 10.05 8.44
N LYS A 104 -19.68 10.71 9.46
CA LYS A 104 -20.45 11.22 10.61
C LYS A 104 -21.15 12.55 10.32
N GLY A 105 -20.87 13.17 9.16
CA GLY A 105 -21.34 14.52 8.84
C GLY A 105 -20.70 15.60 9.72
N GLU A 106 -19.55 15.30 10.32
CA GLU A 106 -18.77 16.22 11.17
C GLU A 106 -17.79 17.07 10.35
N SER A 107 -17.71 16.81 9.04
CA SER A 107 -16.92 17.61 8.10
C SER A 107 -17.56 18.98 7.89
N ASP A 108 -16.78 20.05 8.12
CA ASP A 108 -17.12 21.43 7.74
C ASP A 108 -17.09 21.63 6.21
N PHE A 109 -16.88 20.58 5.41
CA PHE A 109 -16.76 20.68 3.96
C PHE A 109 -18.03 20.22 3.25
N GLU A 110 -18.55 21.08 2.38
CA GLU A 110 -19.64 20.76 1.47
C GLU A 110 -19.13 20.70 0.02
N GLY A 111 -19.61 19.70 -0.72
CA GLY A 111 -19.30 19.53 -2.14
C GLY A 111 -20.34 20.22 -3.03
N ILE A 112 -20.06 20.31 -4.33
CA ILE A 112 -21.00 20.88 -5.31
C ILE A 112 -22.15 19.94 -5.71
N GLY A 113 -22.18 18.71 -5.18
CA GLY A 113 -23.15 17.66 -5.52
C GLY A 113 -22.99 17.10 -6.93
N ALA A 114 -21.76 16.70 -7.27
CA ALA A 114 -21.40 15.96 -8.48
C ALA A 114 -20.49 14.78 -8.12
N VAL A 115 -20.67 13.66 -8.82
CA VAL A 115 -19.80 12.49 -8.77
C VAL A 115 -18.81 12.62 -9.92
N VAL A 116 -17.52 12.48 -9.63
CA VAL A 116 -16.45 12.65 -10.61
C VAL A 116 -15.60 11.40 -10.70
N THR A 117 -15.08 11.15 -11.89
CA THR A 117 -14.15 10.06 -12.19
C THR A 117 -12.96 10.59 -12.98
N LYS A 118 -11.88 9.81 -13.08
CA LYS A 118 -10.75 10.14 -13.95
C LYS A 118 -10.79 9.23 -15.17
N LYS A 119 -10.89 9.83 -16.35
CA LYS A 119 -10.80 9.13 -17.63
C LYS A 119 -9.69 9.75 -18.47
N ASP A 120 -8.75 8.92 -18.89
CA ASP A 120 -7.49 9.33 -19.52
C ASP A 120 -6.70 10.31 -18.62
N TYR A 121 -6.68 11.59 -18.99
CA TYR A 121 -5.97 12.67 -18.28
C TYR A 121 -6.92 13.72 -17.71
N TYR A 122 -8.23 13.49 -17.73
CA TYR A 122 -9.21 14.49 -17.33
C TYR A 122 -10.08 13.97 -16.19
N ILE A 123 -10.36 14.86 -15.24
CA ILE A 123 -11.46 14.68 -14.32
C ILE A 123 -12.75 14.91 -15.11
N MET A 124 -13.68 13.96 -15.05
CA MET A 124 -14.93 13.96 -15.76
C MET A 124 -16.07 13.79 -14.76
N ILE A 125 -17.18 14.48 -15.01
CA ILE A 125 -18.41 14.30 -14.23
C ILE A 125 -19.05 12.98 -14.66
N GLU A 126 -19.22 12.06 -13.73
CA GLU A 126 -19.93 10.80 -13.94
C GLU A 126 -21.44 11.00 -13.73
N GLU A 127 -21.82 11.71 -12.66
CA GLU A 127 -23.21 11.98 -12.31
C GLU A 127 -23.37 13.37 -11.67
N VAL A 128 -24.52 14.00 -11.89
CA VAL A 128 -24.89 15.26 -11.23
C VAL A 128 -26.14 15.04 -10.39
N ILE A 129 -26.07 15.36 -9.11
CA ILE A 129 -27.19 15.19 -8.17
C ILE A 129 -28.24 16.27 -8.46
N LYS A 130 -29.51 15.89 -8.64
CA LYS A 130 -30.59 16.86 -8.91
C LYS A 130 -30.70 17.90 -7.79
N SER A 131 -30.97 19.14 -8.19
CA SER A 131 -31.08 20.31 -7.30
C SER A 131 -29.80 20.69 -6.55
N SER A 132 -28.65 20.07 -6.85
CA SER A 132 -27.36 20.46 -6.30
C SER A 132 -26.83 21.77 -6.89
N PRO A 133 -25.83 22.41 -6.27
CA PRO A 133 -25.11 23.53 -6.89
C PRO A 133 -24.62 23.23 -8.31
N ALA A 134 -24.06 22.04 -8.54
CA ALA A 134 -23.62 21.59 -9.87
C ALA A 134 -24.78 21.51 -10.87
N TYR A 135 -25.94 20.98 -10.46
CA TYR A 135 -27.13 20.92 -11.31
C TYR A 135 -27.65 22.32 -11.67
N ASN A 136 -27.71 23.22 -10.70
CA ASN A 136 -28.16 24.60 -10.89
C ASN A 136 -27.18 25.40 -11.76
N ALA A 137 -25.89 25.06 -11.73
CA ALA A 137 -24.87 25.59 -12.62
C ALA A 137 -24.94 25.01 -14.05
N GLY A 138 -25.81 24.02 -14.30
CA GLY A 138 -26.00 23.41 -15.61
C GLY A 138 -24.95 22.38 -15.99
N LEU A 139 -24.15 21.88 -15.03
CA LEU A 139 -23.21 20.81 -15.27
C LEU A 139 -23.94 19.52 -15.63
N MET A 140 -23.35 18.73 -16.53
CA MET A 140 -23.90 17.47 -17.00
C MET A 140 -22.91 16.31 -16.86
N ALA A 141 -23.45 15.10 -16.86
CA ALA A 141 -22.61 13.91 -17.00
C ALA A 141 -21.78 14.00 -18.30
N LEU A 142 -20.56 13.48 -18.24
CA LEU A 142 -19.52 13.49 -19.27
C LEU A 142 -18.83 14.84 -19.49
N ASP A 143 -19.20 15.90 -18.77
CA ASP A 143 -18.44 17.14 -18.78
C ASP A 143 -17.03 16.93 -18.23
N ARG A 144 -16.04 17.57 -18.86
CA ARG A 144 -14.65 17.56 -18.40
C ARG A 144 -14.38 18.78 -17.53
N ILE A 145 -13.92 18.54 -16.32
CA ILE A 145 -13.43 19.59 -15.43
C ILE A 145 -11.98 19.83 -15.81
N ILE A 146 -11.70 20.90 -16.56
CA ILE A 146 -10.36 21.24 -17.08
C ILE A 146 -9.58 22.18 -16.13
N PHE A 147 -10.30 22.99 -15.36
CA PHE A 147 -9.78 23.96 -14.42
C PHE A 147 -10.70 24.04 -13.20
N ILE A 148 -10.08 24.30 -12.06
CA ILE A 148 -10.69 24.69 -10.79
C ILE A 148 -9.92 25.91 -10.27
N ASP A 149 -10.38 26.54 -9.20
CA ASP A 149 -9.81 27.82 -8.71
C ASP A 149 -8.30 27.77 -8.45
N THR A 150 -7.80 26.61 -8.03
CA THR A 150 -6.39 26.33 -7.74
C THR A 150 -5.54 26.03 -8.98
N GLY A 151 -6.15 25.84 -10.16
CA GLY A 151 -5.45 25.63 -11.43
C GLY A 151 -5.99 24.48 -12.28
N SER A 152 -5.14 23.95 -13.15
CA SER A 152 -5.51 22.86 -14.06
C SER A 152 -5.65 21.53 -13.33
N THR A 153 -6.67 20.75 -13.71
CA THR A 153 -6.96 19.44 -13.12
C THR A 153 -6.25 18.27 -13.82
N LYS A 154 -5.53 18.51 -14.91
CA LYS A 154 -4.98 17.46 -15.80
C LYS A 154 -4.13 16.42 -15.05
N ASP A 155 -3.28 16.90 -14.16
CA ASP A 155 -2.32 16.06 -13.43
C ASP A 155 -2.84 15.64 -12.05
N LEU A 156 -4.05 16.08 -11.66
CA LEU A 156 -4.63 15.74 -10.37
C LEU A 156 -5.21 14.32 -10.37
N THR A 157 -5.09 13.63 -9.25
CA THR A 157 -5.91 12.44 -8.97
C THR A 157 -7.35 12.85 -8.66
N VAL A 158 -8.29 11.90 -8.72
CA VAL A 158 -9.70 12.15 -8.32
C VAL A 158 -9.75 12.75 -6.92
N ASN A 159 -9.05 12.14 -5.96
CA ASN A 159 -9.04 12.60 -4.57
C ASN A 159 -8.47 14.03 -4.42
N GLN A 160 -7.40 14.35 -5.16
CA GLN A 160 -6.83 15.71 -5.15
C GLN A 160 -7.81 16.74 -5.74
N ALA A 161 -8.48 16.40 -6.83
CA ALA A 161 -9.48 17.29 -7.43
C ALA A 161 -10.68 17.48 -6.49
N VAL A 162 -11.20 16.40 -5.90
CA VAL A 162 -12.30 16.45 -4.93
C VAL A 162 -11.94 17.31 -3.72
N ALA A 163 -10.75 17.13 -3.15
CA ALA A 163 -10.28 17.93 -2.02
C ALA A 163 -10.21 19.43 -2.33
N GLN A 164 -9.93 19.81 -3.58
CA GLN A 164 -9.85 21.21 -4.01
C GLN A 164 -11.20 21.79 -4.46
N ILE A 165 -12.14 20.94 -4.90
CA ILE A 165 -13.52 21.34 -5.26
C ILE A 165 -14.38 21.54 -4.01
N ARG A 166 -14.13 20.76 -2.96
CA ARG A 166 -14.81 20.90 -1.69
C ARG A 166 -14.43 22.23 -1.03
N GLY A 167 -15.43 22.96 -0.58
CA GLY A 167 -15.26 24.21 0.14
C GLY A 167 -15.77 24.07 1.58
N PRO A 168 -15.46 25.05 2.45
CA PRO A 168 -16.16 25.17 3.72
C PRO A 168 -17.68 25.31 3.46
N LYS A 169 -18.47 24.77 4.37
CA LYS A 169 -19.93 24.86 4.39
C LYS A 169 -20.43 26.30 4.46
#